data_AF-A0A066XM26-F1
#
_entry.id   AF-A0A066XM26-F1
#
_cell.length_a   1.000
_cell.length_b   1.000
_cell.length_c   1.000
_cell.angle_alpha   90.00
_cell.angle_beta   90.00
_cell.angle_gamma   90.00
#
_symmetry.space_group_name_H-M   'P 1'
#
loop_
_entity.id
_entity.type
_entity.pdbx_description
1 polymer ?
#
loop_
_entity_poly.entity_id
_entity_poly.type
_entity_poly.pdbx_seq_one_letter_code
_entity_poly.pdbx_strand_id
1 'polypeptide(L)'
;MSSEAFTLSAPPDTDVWKKPPSHNVYNAPTKAVTTKSLSQFKSAKITFSADWSEQYDQAGLILTFDSLSGRERRWIKTGLEYYNGTPQLSTVSCHTWADWSIVPLAAFGDTESVTVLVENAQDNLGLSLWIYYVKLDGTKEPLREVCWVYGDDDASGKDWKLTVGALAARPAKDAKSNLEVQFKDFDVQWQ
;
A
#
# COMPACT_ATOMS: atom_id res chain seq x y z
N MET A 1 13.12 0.96 -14.89
CA MET A 1 14.21 1.83 -14.40
C MET A 1 13.77 2.24 -13.01
N SER A 2 14.45 1.75 -11.97
CA SER A 2 14.16 2.11 -10.59
C SER A 2 14.23 3.64 -10.44
N SER A 3 13.23 4.28 -9.82
CA SER A 3 13.27 5.73 -9.61
C SER A 3 14.39 6.09 -8.63
N GLU A 4 14.96 7.29 -8.77
CA GLU A 4 15.87 7.84 -7.74
C GLU A 4 15.21 7.83 -6.36
N ALA A 5 16.03 7.65 -5.31
CA ALA A 5 15.56 7.69 -3.93
C ALA A 5 14.93 9.04 -3.60
N PHE A 6 13.93 9.04 -2.71
CA PHE A 6 13.20 10.24 -2.31
C PHE A 6 12.66 10.12 -0.90
N THR A 7 12.33 11.25 -0.30
CA THR A 7 11.71 11.31 1.02
C THR A 7 10.27 11.80 0.90
N LEU A 8 9.35 11.20 1.67
CA LEU A 8 8.05 11.82 1.97
C LEU A 8 8.03 12.20 3.45
N SER A 9 7.55 13.42 3.71
CA SER A 9 7.32 13.94 5.05
C SER A 9 5.82 13.88 5.35
N ALA A 10 5.41 13.08 6.34
CA ALA A 10 4.03 12.98 6.77
C ALA A 10 3.79 13.79 8.06
N PRO A 11 3.03 14.89 8.00
CA PRO A 11 2.69 15.64 9.20
C PRO A 11 1.73 14.85 10.11
N PRO A 12 1.62 15.23 11.40
CA PRO A 12 0.57 14.72 12.29
C PRO A 12 -0.84 14.82 11.69
N ASP A 13 -1.73 13.95 12.15
CA ASP A 13 -3.13 13.85 11.72
C ASP A 13 -3.31 13.50 10.22
N THR A 14 -2.43 12.64 9.70
CA THR A 14 -2.53 12.08 8.34
C THR A 14 -2.81 10.59 8.33
N ASP A 15 -3.72 10.14 7.46
CA ASP A 15 -4.11 8.73 7.30
C ASP A 15 -4.79 8.45 5.95
N VAL A 16 -4.91 7.16 5.62
CA VAL A 16 -5.82 6.61 4.62
C VAL A 16 -6.61 5.49 5.28
N TRP A 17 -7.85 5.78 5.66
CA TRP A 17 -8.68 4.85 6.41
C TRP A 17 -10.17 5.14 6.23
N LYS A 18 -10.99 4.08 6.19
CA LYS A 18 -12.44 4.19 6.04
C LYS A 18 -13.12 3.21 6.99
N LYS A 19 -13.85 3.73 7.98
CA LYS A 19 -14.52 2.95 9.03
C LYS A 19 -15.98 3.37 9.23
N PRO A 20 -16.92 2.42 9.31
CA PRO A 20 -18.32 2.75 9.58
C PRO A 20 -18.50 3.47 10.93
N PRO A 21 -19.56 4.29 11.07
CA PRO A 21 -20.58 4.59 10.05
C PRO A 21 -20.19 5.73 9.10
N SER A 22 -19.22 6.57 9.44
CA SER A 22 -18.96 7.83 8.70
C SER A 22 -17.50 8.24 8.59
N HIS A 23 -16.57 7.52 9.23
CA HIS A 23 -15.17 7.92 9.21
C HIS A 23 -14.55 7.56 7.85
N ASN A 24 -14.05 8.57 7.15
CA ASN A 24 -13.42 8.43 5.85
C ASN A 24 -12.34 9.50 5.70
N VAL A 25 -11.08 9.08 5.82
CA VAL A 25 -9.91 9.95 5.74
C VAL A 25 -9.02 9.46 4.60
N TYR A 26 -8.56 10.42 3.79
CA TYR A 26 -7.69 10.18 2.65
C TYR A 26 -6.80 11.41 2.45
N ASN A 27 -5.92 11.69 3.42
CA ASN A 27 -5.09 12.91 3.46
C ASN A 27 -3.58 12.63 3.61
N ALA A 28 -3.17 11.36 3.64
CA ALA A 28 -1.76 11.00 3.68
C ALA A 28 -0.99 11.54 2.45
N PRO A 29 0.23 12.09 2.63
CA PRO A 29 1.10 12.43 1.51
C PRO A 29 1.45 11.22 0.65
N THR A 30 1.41 11.41 -0.67
CA THR A 30 1.76 10.37 -1.63
C THR A 30 2.67 10.89 -2.74
N LYS A 31 3.58 10.04 -3.22
CA LYS A 31 4.30 10.25 -4.49
C LYS A 31 3.85 9.18 -5.48
N ALA A 32 2.95 9.56 -6.38
CA ALA A 32 2.35 8.64 -7.34
C ALA A 32 3.04 8.68 -8.72
N VAL A 33 2.97 7.55 -9.43
CA VAL A 33 3.28 7.48 -10.86
C VAL A 33 2.05 7.81 -11.70
N THR A 34 2.24 7.96 -13.01
CA THR A 34 1.14 8.19 -13.96
C THR A 34 0.06 7.13 -13.85
N THR A 35 -1.19 7.57 -13.70
CA THR A 35 -2.39 6.73 -13.70
C THR A 35 -2.56 5.99 -15.03
N LYS A 36 -2.86 4.69 -14.97
CA LYS A 36 -3.15 3.85 -16.15
C LYS A 36 -4.31 2.89 -15.86
N SER A 37 -4.75 2.13 -16.86
CA SER A 37 -5.75 1.07 -16.65
C SER A 37 -5.19 -0.02 -15.73
N LEU A 38 -5.99 -0.54 -14.79
CA LEU A 38 -5.63 -1.72 -14.00
C LEU A 38 -5.33 -2.93 -14.91
N SER A 39 -6.00 -3.04 -16.06
CA SER A 39 -5.73 -4.13 -17.03
C SER A 39 -4.30 -4.11 -17.58
N GLN A 40 -3.58 -2.99 -17.47
CA GLN A 40 -2.17 -2.87 -17.88
C GLN A 40 -1.21 -3.10 -16.72
N PHE A 41 -1.69 -3.20 -15.47
CA PHE A 41 -0.83 -3.32 -14.30
C PHE A 41 -0.17 -4.70 -14.27
N LYS A 42 1.14 -4.72 -14.04
CA LYS A 42 1.91 -5.95 -13.84
C LYS A 42 2.39 -6.07 -12.41
N SER A 43 3.10 -5.07 -11.90
CA SER A 43 3.63 -5.10 -10.54
C SER A 43 4.02 -3.72 -10.02
N ALA A 44 4.09 -3.56 -8.71
CA ALA A 44 4.66 -2.42 -8.03
C ALA A 44 5.51 -2.89 -6.86
N LYS A 45 6.77 -2.47 -6.81
CA LYS A 45 7.70 -2.77 -5.72
C LYS A 45 8.22 -1.48 -5.12
N ILE A 46 8.43 -1.44 -3.81
CA ILE A 46 9.10 -0.32 -3.15
C ILE A 46 9.85 -0.80 -1.91
N THR A 47 10.96 -0.13 -1.63
CA THR A 47 11.75 -0.32 -0.41
C THR A 47 11.75 0.99 0.39
N PHE A 48 11.62 0.91 1.71
CA PHE A 48 11.57 2.09 2.56
C PHE A 48 12.05 1.85 3.99
N SER A 49 12.38 2.94 4.67
CA SER A 49 12.80 2.98 6.07
C SER A 49 12.43 4.32 6.71
N ALA A 50 12.16 4.31 8.01
CA ALA A 50 11.89 5.50 8.81
C ALA A 50 12.14 5.20 10.30
N ASP A 51 12.25 6.25 11.10
CA ASP A 51 12.29 6.17 12.56
C ASP A 51 10.85 6.11 13.12
N TRP A 52 10.27 4.90 13.12
CA TRP A 52 8.93 4.65 13.65
C TRP A 52 8.89 4.96 15.15
N SER A 53 8.04 5.89 15.54
CA SER A 53 8.02 6.40 16.92
C SER A 53 6.61 6.57 17.47
N GLU A 54 5.64 6.84 16.60
CA GLU A 54 4.26 7.09 17.00
C GLU A 54 3.35 5.93 16.65
N GLN A 55 2.35 5.68 17.50
CA GLN A 55 1.31 4.70 17.21
C GLN A 55 0.62 5.05 15.87
N TYR A 56 0.55 4.05 15.00
CA TYR A 56 0.06 4.10 13.63
C TYR A 56 0.93 4.88 12.65
N ASP A 57 2.22 5.14 12.92
CA ASP A 57 3.14 5.56 11.85
C ASP A 57 3.12 4.52 10.71
N GLN A 58 3.00 4.97 9.46
CA GLN A 58 2.81 4.09 8.30
C GLN A 58 3.70 4.51 7.14
N ALA A 59 4.17 3.51 6.38
CA ALA A 59 4.66 3.74 5.03
C ALA A 59 4.55 2.51 4.14
N GLY A 60 4.50 2.73 2.82
CA GLY A 60 4.58 1.67 1.82
C GLY A 60 3.96 2.07 0.49
N LEU A 61 3.27 1.13 -0.15
CA LEU A 61 2.52 1.35 -1.38
C LEU A 61 1.06 1.70 -1.08
N ILE A 62 0.50 2.58 -1.92
CA ILE A 62 -0.93 2.81 -2.06
C ILE A 62 -1.33 2.57 -3.52
N LEU A 63 -2.37 1.76 -3.72
CA LEU A 63 -3.05 1.55 -4.99
C LEU A 63 -4.43 2.17 -4.86
N THR A 64 -4.73 3.17 -5.70
CA THR A 64 -6.01 3.87 -5.74
C THR A 64 -6.74 3.50 -7.01
N PHE A 65 -7.99 3.08 -6.88
CA PHE A 65 -8.83 2.62 -7.97
C PHE A 65 -10.00 3.61 -8.11
N ASP A 66 -9.99 4.38 -9.19
CA ASP A 66 -11.08 5.28 -9.57
C ASP A 66 -11.86 4.65 -10.73
N SER A 67 -13.17 4.53 -10.58
CA SER A 67 -14.04 3.84 -11.53
C SER A 67 -14.43 4.73 -12.70
N LEU A 68 -14.39 4.17 -13.92
CA LEU A 68 -14.91 4.81 -15.13
C LEU A 68 -16.44 4.84 -15.17
N SER A 69 -17.10 3.89 -14.49
CA SER A 69 -18.56 3.79 -14.37
C SER A 69 -19.14 4.52 -13.16
N GLY A 70 -18.33 5.28 -12.42
CA GLY A 70 -18.81 6.18 -11.36
C GLY A 70 -18.98 5.54 -9.97
N ARG A 71 -18.37 4.38 -9.73
CA ARG A 71 -18.30 3.78 -8.39
C ARG A 71 -17.45 4.63 -7.44
N GLU A 72 -17.68 4.49 -6.14
CA GLU A 72 -16.81 5.11 -5.13
C GLU A 72 -15.36 4.66 -5.29
N ARG A 73 -14.43 5.56 -4.96
CA ARG A 73 -12.99 5.26 -4.90
C ARG A 73 -12.74 4.08 -3.97
N ARG A 74 -11.92 3.16 -4.45
CA ARG A 74 -11.38 2.05 -3.66
C ARG A 74 -9.88 2.15 -3.56
N TRP A 75 -9.30 1.46 -2.59
CA TRP A 75 -7.86 1.51 -2.41
C TRP A 75 -7.33 0.30 -1.67
N ILE A 76 -6.04 0.04 -1.87
CA ILE A 76 -5.25 -0.92 -1.11
C ILE A 76 -3.99 -0.18 -0.65
N LYS A 77 -3.70 -0.17 0.65
CA LYS A 77 -2.37 0.20 1.15
C LYS A 77 -1.67 -1.03 1.72
N THR A 78 -0.37 -1.14 1.48
CA THR A 78 0.46 -2.23 2.01
C THR A 78 1.84 -1.72 2.35
N GLY A 79 2.42 -2.19 3.44
CA GLY A 79 3.67 -1.66 3.94
C GLY A 79 3.93 -2.03 5.39
N LEU A 80 4.50 -1.08 6.12
CA LEU A 80 4.71 -1.16 7.56
C LEU A 80 3.74 -0.24 8.28
N GLU A 81 3.22 -0.70 9.41
CA GLU A 81 2.48 0.10 10.36
C GLU A 81 3.02 -0.13 11.77
N TYR A 82 3.35 0.94 12.49
CA TYR A 82 3.82 0.84 13.87
C TYR A 82 2.63 0.70 14.80
N TYR A 83 2.47 -0.48 15.41
CA TYR A 83 1.27 -0.80 16.17
C TYR A 83 1.63 -1.53 17.46
N ASN A 84 1.10 -1.02 18.57
CA ASN A 84 1.32 -1.57 19.92
C ASN A 84 2.82 -1.72 20.25
N GLY A 85 3.58 -0.67 19.94
CA GLY A 85 5.01 -0.58 20.25
C GLY A 85 5.92 -1.42 19.35
N THR A 86 5.40 -2.02 18.28
CA THR A 86 6.20 -2.88 17.38
C THR A 86 5.88 -2.63 15.90
N PRO A 87 6.87 -2.70 15.01
CA PRO A 87 6.62 -2.66 13.57
C PRO A 87 5.84 -3.90 13.09
N GLN A 88 4.74 -3.64 12.37
CA GLN A 88 3.92 -4.66 11.74
C GLN A 88 4.02 -4.54 10.23
N LEU A 89 4.09 -5.66 9.52
CA LEU A 89 3.70 -5.69 8.11
C LEU A 89 2.18 -5.57 8.06
N SER A 90 1.69 -4.58 7.33
CA SER A 90 0.29 -4.16 7.34
C SER A 90 -0.24 -4.07 5.93
N THR A 91 -1.43 -4.63 5.70
CA THR A 91 -2.19 -4.48 4.47
C THR A 91 -3.62 -4.11 4.81
N VAL A 92 -4.10 -3.04 4.18
CA VAL A 92 -5.50 -2.63 4.26
C VAL A 92 -6.08 -2.62 2.85
N SER A 93 -7.13 -3.40 2.66
CA SER A 93 -7.88 -3.46 1.42
C SER A 93 -9.26 -2.84 1.66
N CYS A 94 -9.56 -1.75 0.97
CA CYS A 94 -10.82 -1.02 1.12
C CYS A 94 -11.66 -1.15 -0.14
N HIS A 95 -12.57 -2.15 -0.15
CA HIS A 95 -13.61 -2.28 -1.18
C HIS A 95 -14.75 -1.29 -0.95
N THR A 96 -15.40 -1.38 0.21
CA THR A 96 -16.40 -0.39 0.67
C THR A 96 -15.97 0.25 1.99
N TRP A 97 -15.41 -0.56 2.89
CA TRP A 97 -14.81 -0.19 4.16
C TRP A 97 -13.46 -0.88 4.30
N ALA A 98 -12.60 -0.36 5.17
CA ALA A 98 -11.27 -0.91 5.40
C ALA A 98 -11.33 -2.32 6.01
N ASP A 99 -10.68 -3.28 5.36
CA ASP A 99 -10.34 -4.60 5.90
C ASP A 99 -8.83 -4.65 6.10
N TRP A 100 -8.40 -4.84 7.35
CA TRP A 100 -7.02 -4.68 7.79
C TRP A 100 -6.44 -5.99 8.34
N SER A 101 -5.27 -6.36 7.82
CA SER A 101 -4.47 -7.49 8.29
C SER A 101 -3.08 -7.01 8.69
N ILE A 102 -2.57 -7.57 9.80
CA ILE A 102 -1.23 -7.31 10.31
C ILE A 102 -0.50 -8.59 10.66
N VAL A 103 0.82 -8.58 10.51
CA VAL A 103 1.72 -9.61 11.04
C VAL A 103 2.98 -8.94 11.60
N PRO A 104 3.49 -9.37 12.77
CA PRO A 104 4.70 -8.79 13.34
C PRO A 104 5.89 -8.95 12.40
N LEU A 105 6.58 -7.85 12.08
CA LEU A 105 7.78 -7.90 11.23
C LEU A 105 8.87 -8.77 11.85
N ALA A 106 8.98 -8.76 13.18
CA ALA A 106 9.91 -9.59 13.94
C ALA A 106 9.78 -11.10 13.68
N ALA A 107 8.64 -11.58 13.17
CA ALA A 107 8.47 -12.97 12.76
C ALA A 107 9.39 -13.37 11.58
N PHE A 108 9.95 -12.40 10.87
CA PHE A 108 10.80 -12.58 9.71
C PHE A 108 12.27 -12.19 9.94
N GLY A 109 12.63 -11.84 11.18
CA GLY A 109 13.97 -11.40 11.57
C GLY A 109 14.13 -9.88 11.56
N ASP A 110 15.29 -9.42 12.00
CA ASP A 110 15.62 -7.99 12.05
C ASP A 110 15.95 -7.46 10.66
N THR A 111 15.44 -6.28 10.33
CA THR A 111 15.74 -5.58 9.07
C THR A 111 15.74 -4.07 9.27
N GLU A 112 16.65 -3.38 8.57
CA GLU A 112 16.75 -1.91 8.58
C GLU A 112 15.79 -1.26 7.57
N SER A 113 15.33 -2.01 6.57
CA SER A 113 14.38 -1.53 5.57
C SER A 113 13.35 -2.58 5.20
N VAL A 114 12.18 -2.13 4.74
CA VAL A 114 11.07 -2.99 4.36
C VAL A 114 10.86 -2.89 2.87
N THR A 115 10.74 -4.04 2.21
CA THR A 115 10.37 -4.13 0.80
C THR A 115 9.01 -4.78 0.67
N VAL A 116 8.07 -4.12 -0.01
CA VAL A 116 6.77 -4.70 -0.35
C VAL A 116 6.56 -4.73 -1.85
N LEU A 117 5.78 -5.72 -2.29
CA LEU A 117 5.53 -6.00 -3.69
C LEU A 117 4.05 -6.34 -3.89
N VAL A 118 3.42 -5.66 -4.84
CA VAL A 118 2.09 -6.02 -5.35
C VAL A 118 2.25 -6.52 -6.77
N GLU A 119 1.71 -7.69 -7.09
CA GLU A 119 1.78 -8.29 -8.43
C GLU A 119 0.41 -8.73 -8.90
N ASN A 120 0.12 -8.45 -10.17
CA ASN A 120 -0.98 -9.07 -10.88
C ASN A 120 -0.67 -10.55 -11.08
N ALA A 121 -1.63 -11.41 -10.73
CA ALA A 121 -1.53 -12.85 -10.89
C ALA A 121 -2.75 -13.39 -11.64
N GLN A 122 -2.52 -14.47 -12.39
CA GLN A 122 -3.55 -15.24 -13.04
C GLN A 122 -3.28 -16.73 -12.86
N ASP A 123 -4.27 -17.46 -12.38
CA ASP A 123 -4.26 -18.91 -12.28
C ASP A 123 -5.48 -19.53 -12.99
N ASN A 124 -5.80 -20.80 -12.69
CA ASN A 124 -6.96 -21.48 -13.24
C ASN A 124 -8.30 -21.02 -12.65
N LEU A 125 -8.29 -20.27 -11.54
CA LEU A 125 -9.47 -19.73 -10.86
C LEU A 125 -9.78 -18.28 -11.29
N GLY A 126 -8.78 -17.50 -11.71
CA GLY A 126 -8.99 -16.18 -12.29
C GLY A 126 -7.86 -15.19 -12.06
N LEU A 127 -8.22 -13.91 -11.98
CA LEU A 127 -7.30 -12.80 -11.75
C LEU A 127 -7.33 -12.34 -10.29
N SER A 128 -6.16 -12.02 -9.74
CA SER A 128 -6.01 -11.44 -8.41
C SER A 128 -4.80 -10.51 -8.32
N LEU A 129 -4.76 -9.70 -7.25
CA LEU A 129 -3.55 -9.02 -6.83
C LEU A 129 -2.97 -9.77 -5.63
N TRP A 130 -1.74 -10.25 -5.78
CA TRP A 130 -0.96 -10.76 -4.65
C TRP A 130 -0.09 -9.67 -4.04
N ILE A 131 -0.01 -9.69 -2.73
CA ILE A 131 0.74 -8.74 -1.91
C ILE A 131 1.76 -9.52 -1.09
N TYR A 132 3.02 -9.11 -1.19
CA TYR A 132 4.15 -9.77 -0.56
C TYR A 132 5.00 -8.81 0.26
N TYR A 133 5.57 -9.34 1.34
CA TYR A 133 6.82 -8.84 1.89
C TYR A 133 7.97 -9.53 1.18
N VAL A 134 9.00 -8.77 0.79
CA VAL A 134 10.19 -9.32 0.15
C VAL A 134 11.34 -9.29 1.15
N LYS A 135 11.81 -10.47 1.54
CA LYS A 135 12.95 -10.67 2.43
C LYS A 135 14.26 -10.22 1.77
N LEU A 136 15.30 -10.04 2.58
CA LEU A 136 16.62 -9.59 2.12
C LEU A 136 17.27 -10.56 1.10
N ASP A 137 16.96 -11.86 1.20
CA ASP A 137 17.40 -12.89 0.26
C ASP A 137 16.58 -12.92 -1.05
N GLY A 138 15.57 -12.06 -1.17
CA GLY A 138 14.65 -11.99 -2.31
C GLY A 138 13.44 -12.92 -2.21
N THR A 139 13.33 -13.73 -1.14
CA THR A 139 12.17 -14.59 -0.90
C THR A 139 10.91 -13.74 -0.70
N LYS A 140 9.82 -14.12 -1.39
CA LYS A 140 8.51 -13.47 -1.28
C LYS A 140 7.67 -14.18 -0.22
N GLU A 141 7.34 -13.47 0.85
CA GLU A 141 6.40 -13.92 1.87
C GLU A 141 5.00 -13.39 1.56
N PRO A 142 4.01 -14.26 1.27
CA PRO A 142 2.66 -13.83 0.95
C PRO A 142 1.97 -13.22 2.17
N LEU A 143 1.41 -12.02 1.99
CA LEU A 143 0.65 -11.32 3.03
C LEU A 143 -0.86 -11.38 2.74
N ARG A 144 -1.25 -11.14 1.49
CA ARG A 144 -2.65 -11.09 1.06
C ARG A 144 -2.80 -11.44 -0.41
N GLU A 145 -3.92 -12.05 -0.73
CA GLU A 145 -4.50 -12.12 -2.06
C GLU A 145 -5.78 -11.28 -2.09
N VAL A 146 -5.93 -10.44 -3.12
CA VAL A 146 -7.06 -9.51 -3.26
C VAL A 146 -7.72 -9.68 -4.62
N CYS A 147 -8.95 -10.21 -4.63
CA CYS A 147 -9.67 -10.53 -5.88
C CYS A 147 -10.71 -9.49 -6.28
N TRP A 148 -11.26 -8.72 -5.34
CA TRP A 148 -12.41 -7.84 -5.60
C TRP A 148 -12.14 -6.75 -6.65
N VAL A 149 -10.87 -6.41 -6.89
CA VAL A 149 -10.48 -5.41 -7.90
C VAL A 149 -10.89 -5.83 -9.32
N TYR A 150 -11.09 -7.12 -9.57
CA TYR A 150 -11.58 -7.68 -10.83
C TYR A 150 -13.04 -8.16 -10.73
N GLY A 151 -13.72 -7.96 -9.61
CA GLY A 151 -15.06 -8.54 -9.37
C GLY A 151 -16.23 -7.70 -9.85
N ASP A 152 -15.99 -6.44 -10.20
CA ASP A 152 -17.06 -5.46 -10.45
C ASP A 152 -17.29 -5.16 -11.95
N ASP A 153 -16.41 -5.62 -12.84
CA ASP A 153 -16.54 -5.47 -14.29
C ASP A 153 -16.65 -6.82 -15.01
N ASP A 154 -16.30 -6.89 -16.30
CA ASP A 154 -16.23 -8.12 -17.11
C ASP A 154 -15.03 -9.01 -16.73
N ALA A 155 -14.63 -8.97 -15.46
CA ALA A 155 -13.43 -9.59 -14.90
C ALA A 155 -12.14 -9.19 -15.63
N SER A 156 -12.08 -7.97 -16.16
CA SER A 156 -10.94 -7.48 -16.93
C SER A 156 -10.14 -6.39 -16.22
N GLY A 157 -10.72 -5.77 -15.18
CA GLY A 157 -10.15 -4.61 -14.51
C GLY A 157 -10.16 -3.33 -15.34
N LYS A 158 -10.79 -3.32 -16.52
CA LYS A 158 -10.81 -2.14 -17.41
C LYS A 158 -11.67 -0.99 -16.87
N ASP A 159 -12.57 -1.24 -15.93
CA ASP A 159 -13.33 -0.16 -15.29
C ASP A 159 -12.44 0.71 -14.38
N TRP A 160 -11.29 0.20 -13.95
CA TRP A 160 -10.44 0.90 -12.99
C TRP A 160 -9.32 1.69 -13.66
N LYS A 161 -9.31 3.00 -13.39
CA LYS A 161 -8.08 3.80 -13.43
C LYS A 161 -7.30 3.54 -12.15
N LEU A 162 -6.11 2.96 -12.30
CA LEU A 162 -5.20 2.66 -11.20
C LEU A 162 -4.12 3.74 -11.09
N THR A 163 -4.05 4.36 -9.91
CA THR A 163 -2.92 5.19 -9.48
C THR A 163 -2.11 4.42 -8.44
N VAL A 164 -0.81 4.25 -8.69
CA VAL A 164 0.13 3.59 -7.77
C VAL A 164 1.06 4.66 -7.19
N GLY A 165 1.28 4.65 -5.88
CA GLY A 165 2.20 5.59 -5.25
C GLY A 165 2.88 5.04 -4.00
N ALA A 166 3.95 5.71 -3.61
CA ALA A 166 4.46 5.64 -2.25
C ALA A 166 3.55 6.46 -1.33
N LEU A 167 3.33 5.98 -0.11
CA LEU A 167 2.52 6.64 0.93
C LEU A 167 3.30 6.68 2.24
N ALA A 168 3.18 7.79 2.96
CA ALA A 168 3.59 7.92 4.36
C ALA A 168 2.44 8.55 5.16
N ALA A 169 2.20 8.09 6.39
CA ALA A 169 1.13 8.62 7.24
C ALA A 169 1.55 8.63 8.72
N ARG A 170 1.09 9.64 9.45
CA ARG A 170 1.23 9.79 10.90
C ARG A 170 -0.12 10.21 11.50
N PRO A 171 -0.99 9.24 11.86
CA PRO A 171 -2.30 9.53 12.42
C PRO A 171 -2.26 10.14 13.82
N ALA A 172 -1.15 9.96 14.55
CA ALA A 172 -0.97 10.53 15.88
C ALA A 172 -1.00 12.07 15.83
N LYS A 173 -2.11 12.66 16.28
CA LYS A 173 -2.35 14.11 16.23
C LYS A 173 -1.41 14.91 17.11
N ASP A 174 -1.01 14.33 18.23
CA ASP A 174 -0.19 15.00 19.25
C ASP A 174 1.32 14.85 19.01
N ALA A 175 1.71 14.14 17.93
CA ALA A 175 3.10 13.96 17.55
C ALA A 175 3.80 15.31 17.34
N LYS A 176 5.06 15.40 17.78
CA LYS A 176 5.80 16.68 17.83
C LYS A 176 6.58 17.01 16.57
N SER A 177 6.66 16.07 15.64
CA SER A 177 7.38 16.20 14.38
C SER A 177 6.67 15.43 13.27
N ASN A 178 7.13 15.63 12.04
CA ASN A 178 6.69 14.84 10.90
C ASN A 178 7.39 13.47 10.90
N LEU A 179 6.74 12.47 10.30
CA LEU A 179 7.39 11.20 9.96
C LEU A 179 8.13 11.40 8.64
N GLU A 180 9.46 11.27 8.67
CA GLU A 180 10.29 11.31 7.47
C GLU A 180 10.56 9.88 6.99
N VAL A 181 10.01 9.53 5.84
CA VAL A 181 10.18 8.19 5.24
C VAL A 181 11.05 8.28 4.02
N GLN A 182 12.14 7.53 4.04
CA GLN A 182 13.05 7.39 2.91
C GLN A 182 12.58 6.22 2.04
N PHE A 183 12.33 6.48 0.77
CA PHE A 183 11.95 5.50 -0.22
C PHE A 183 13.06 5.33 -1.26
N LYS A 184 13.27 4.10 -1.69
CA LYS A 184 14.14 3.72 -2.80
C LYS A 184 13.52 2.52 -3.53
N ASP A 185 14.10 2.17 -4.67
CA ASP A 185 13.67 1.00 -5.44
C ASP A 185 12.18 1.00 -5.80
N PHE A 186 11.59 2.19 -5.97
CA PHE A 186 10.21 2.34 -6.38
C PHE A 186 10.11 2.07 -7.88
N ASP A 187 9.53 0.92 -8.22
CA ASP A 187 9.45 0.42 -9.59
C ASP A 187 8.03 -0.09 -9.85
N VAL A 188 7.36 0.52 -10.82
CA VAL A 188 6.01 0.16 -11.27
C VAL A 188 6.08 -0.31 -12.70
N GLN A 189 5.66 -1.55 -12.92
CA GLN A 189 5.69 -2.22 -14.21
C GLN A 189 4.28 -2.28 -14.79
N TRP A 190 4.20 -1.94 -16.07
CA TRP A 190 2.99 -1.99 -16.88
C TRP A 190 3.23 -2.88 -18.11
N GLN A 191 2.18 -3.46 -18.68
CA GLN A 191 2.20 -4.12 -19.99
C GLN A 191 2.42 -3.11 -21.12
#